data_AF-A0A847F637-F1
#
_entry.id   AF-A0A847F637-F1
#
_cell.length_a   1.000
_cell.length_b   1.000
_cell.length_c   1.000
_cell.angle_alpha   90.00
_cell.angle_beta   90.00
_cell.angle_gamma   90.00
#
_symmetry.space_group_name_H-M   'P 1'
#
loop_
_entity.id
_entity.type
_entity.pdbx_description
1 polymer ?
#
loop_
_entity_poly.entity_id
_entity_poly.type
_entity_poly.pdbx_seq_one_letter_code
_entity_poly.pdbx_strand_id
1 'polypeptide(L)'
;MSVQEIVSAHLERGIRLTEATFRKYVQLGLLPQSVRVGRKGKHRGSQGLYPVSALRQLEEIRRLMGRGFTIEEIQRDFLFVRSDLEELRRSLDRIHEAFEAAIRAASEADGGAEEGVEERAEDAGAICSRKRAELFEALSEARSEGESLFRRYEKLEKQLTLRARMAKAVV
;
A
#
# COMPACT_ATOMS: atom_id res chain seq x y z
N MET A 1 4.39 -11.81 5.82
CA MET A 1 4.33 -12.75 6.95
C MET A 1 2.91 -13.24 7.16
N SER A 2 2.73 -14.49 7.56
CA SER A 2 1.41 -15.04 7.90
C SER A 2 0.92 -14.58 9.27
N VAL A 3 -0.39 -14.70 9.55
CA VAL A 3 -0.96 -14.40 10.89
C VAL A 3 -0.29 -15.27 11.95
N GLN A 4 -0.08 -16.55 11.64
CA GLN A 4 0.54 -17.52 12.53
C GLN A 4 1.96 -17.07 12.90
N GLU A 5 2.77 -16.69 11.92
CA GLU A 5 4.12 -16.15 12.16
C GLU A 5 4.09 -14.89 13.03
N ILE A 6 3.13 -13.99 12.81
CA ILE A 6 2.97 -12.76 13.61
C ILE A 6 2.63 -13.09 15.07
N VAL A 7 1.69 -14.00 15.28
CA VAL A 7 1.25 -14.43 16.61
C VAL A 7 2.36 -15.17 17.33
N SER A 8 3.04 -16.10 16.68
CA SER A 8 4.19 -16.83 17.24
C SER A 8 5.32 -15.88 17.65
N ALA A 9 5.71 -14.94 16.78
CA ALA A 9 6.76 -13.96 17.10
C ALA A 9 6.40 -13.07 18.31
N HIS A 10 5.12 -12.84 18.55
CA HIS A 10 4.66 -12.10 19.74
C HIS A 10 4.62 -12.97 20.99
N LEU A 11 4.18 -14.23 20.87
CA LEU A 11 4.17 -15.18 21.97
C LEU A 11 5.59 -15.45 22.49
N GLU A 12 6.57 -15.57 21.61
CA GLU A 12 8.00 -15.71 21.95
C GLU A 12 8.52 -14.51 22.77
N ARG A 13 7.95 -13.31 22.55
CA ARG A 13 8.28 -12.09 23.30
C ARG A 13 7.46 -11.94 24.59
N GLY A 14 6.71 -12.97 25.01
CA GLY A 14 5.86 -12.96 26.20
C GLY A 14 4.55 -12.18 26.03
N ILE A 15 4.20 -11.80 24.81
CA ILE A 15 3.05 -10.97 24.51
C ILE A 15 1.84 -11.87 24.22
N ARG A 16 0.77 -11.73 25.03
CA ARG A 16 -0.50 -12.45 24.79
C ARG A 16 -1.25 -11.86 23.60
N LEU A 17 -0.91 -12.31 22.39
CA LEU A 17 -1.64 -12.03 21.16
C LEU A 17 -2.29 -13.33 20.66
N THR A 18 -3.56 -13.27 20.29
CA THR A 18 -4.25 -14.38 19.63
C THR A 18 -4.59 -14.00 18.19
N GLU A 19 -4.80 -14.99 17.32
CA GLU A 19 -5.28 -14.75 15.96
C GLU A 19 -6.63 -14.02 15.95
N ALA A 20 -7.50 -14.31 16.92
CA ALA A 20 -8.80 -13.66 17.08
C ALA A 20 -8.66 -12.17 17.40
N THR A 21 -7.79 -11.82 18.35
CA THR A 21 -7.49 -10.42 18.69
C THR A 21 -6.89 -9.68 17.50
N PHE A 22 -5.94 -10.31 16.81
CA PHE A 22 -5.32 -9.71 15.62
C PHE A 22 -6.37 -9.45 14.53
N ARG A 23 -7.23 -10.44 14.26
CA ARG A 23 -8.34 -10.28 13.29
C ARG A 23 -9.31 -9.18 13.71
N LYS A 24 -9.61 -9.05 15.00
CA LYS A 24 -10.46 -7.97 15.50
C LYS A 24 -9.83 -6.60 15.24
N TYR A 25 -8.51 -6.43 15.42
CA TYR A 25 -7.83 -5.18 15.12
C TYR A 25 -7.81 -4.86 13.62
N VAL A 26 -7.67 -5.88 12.76
CA VAL A 26 -7.85 -5.71 11.31
C VAL A 26 -9.27 -5.27 10.98
N GLN A 27 -10.30 -5.89 11.57
CA GLN A 27 -11.71 -5.53 11.36
C GLN A 27 -12.05 -4.11 11.84
N LEU A 28 -11.37 -3.62 12.89
CA LEU A 28 -11.50 -2.27 13.39
C LEU A 28 -10.67 -1.25 12.59
N GLY A 29 -9.95 -1.67 11.54
CA GLY A 29 -9.10 -0.78 10.74
C GLY A 29 -7.81 -0.33 11.45
N LEU A 30 -7.49 -0.91 12.61
CA LEU A 30 -6.29 -0.59 13.39
C LEU A 30 -5.03 -1.24 12.81
N LEU A 31 -5.19 -2.29 12.01
CA LEU A 31 -4.12 -3.01 11.34
C LEU A 31 -4.43 -3.13 9.85
N PRO A 32 -3.40 -3.22 8.98
CA PRO A 32 -3.59 -3.37 7.56
C PRO A 32 -4.18 -4.74 7.23
N GLN A 33 -4.90 -4.82 6.12
CA GLN A 33 -5.43 -6.09 5.61
C GLN A 33 -4.32 -6.98 5.03
N SER A 34 -4.57 -8.29 4.99
CA SER A 34 -3.67 -9.24 4.34
C SER A 34 -3.72 -9.15 2.82
N VAL A 35 -2.57 -9.29 2.17
CA VAL A 35 -2.46 -9.51 0.73
C VAL A 35 -2.50 -11.01 0.46
N ARG A 36 -3.43 -11.45 -0.40
CA ARG A 36 -3.49 -12.86 -0.81
C ARG A 36 -2.43 -13.11 -1.87
N VAL A 37 -1.50 -14.00 -1.58
CA VAL A 37 -0.52 -14.50 -2.56
C VAL A 37 -0.81 -15.96 -2.87
N GLY A 38 -0.73 -16.34 -4.14
CA GLY A 38 -0.75 -17.73 -4.55
C GLY A 38 0.49 -18.44 -4.02
N ARG A 39 0.34 -19.62 -3.42
CA ARG A 39 1.51 -20.45 -3.10
C ARG A 39 1.94 -21.20 -4.36
N LYS A 40 3.24 -21.17 -4.66
CA LYS A 40 3.81 -21.92 -5.79
C LYS A 40 3.51 -23.43 -5.64
N GLY A 41 2.80 -24.01 -6.62
CA GLY A 41 2.43 -25.43 -6.69
C GLY A 41 0.94 -25.67 -7.02
N LYS A 42 0.64 -26.78 -7.71
CA LYS A 42 -0.69 -27.09 -8.31
C LYS A 42 -1.86 -27.17 -7.31
N HIS A 43 -1.59 -27.35 -6.02
CA HIS A 43 -2.62 -27.51 -4.97
C HIS A 43 -2.34 -26.72 -3.69
N ARG A 44 -1.48 -25.69 -3.75
CA ARG A 44 -1.22 -24.86 -2.57
C ARG A 44 -2.10 -23.62 -2.69
N GLY A 45 -3.20 -23.60 -1.94
CA GLY A 45 -4.15 -22.48 -1.94
C GLY A 45 -3.51 -21.11 -1.66
N SER A 46 -4.32 -20.05 -1.77
CA SER A 46 -3.85 -18.70 -1.48
C SER A 46 -3.65 -18.47 0.02
N GLN A 47 -2.55 -17.80 0.38
CA GLN A 47 -2.22 -17.43 1.75
C GLN A 47 -2.30 -15.91 1.92
N GLY A 48 -2.91 -15.45 3.01
CA GLY A 48 -2.86 -14.05 3.40
C GLY A 48 -1.51 -13.70 4.03
N LEU A 49 -0.79 -12.77 3.42
CA LEU A 49 0.43 -12.18 3.94
C LEU A 49 0.18 -10.76 4.40
N TYR A 50 0.58 -10.47 5.64
CA TYR A 50 0.57 -9.14 6.19
C TYR A 50 1.91 -8.44 5.95
N PRO A 51 1.88 -7.12 5.73
CA PRO A 51 3.08 -6.31 5.62
C PRO A 51 3.77 -6.18 6.99
N VAL A 52 5.07 -5.86 6.98
CA VAL A 52 5.85 -5.64 8.22
C VAL A 52 5.30 -4.44 9.01
N SER A 53 4.60 -3.51 8.36
CA SER A 53 3.90 -2.41 9.03
C SER A 53 2.86 -2.89 10.05
N ALA A 54 2.24 -4.05 9.84
CA ALA A 54 1.28 -4.64 10.77
C ALA A 54 1.89 -4.91 12.16
N LEU A 55 3.15 -5.37 12.20
CA LEU A 55 3.88 -5.61 13.45
C LEU A 55 4.14 -4.29 14.19
N ARG A 56 4.63 -3.26 13.47
CA ARG A 56 4.92 -1.94 14.03
C ARG A 56 3.67 -1.26 14.56
N GLN A 57 2.56 -1.35 13.84
CA GLN A 57 1.28 -0.81 14.27
C GLN A 57 0.75 -1.55 15.50
N LEU A 58 0.91 -2.88 15.55
CA LEU A 58 0.50 -3.66 16.72
C LEU A 58 1.29 -3.28 17.97
N GLU A 59 2.62 -3.12 17.88
CA GLU A 59 3.45 -2.64 18.99
C GLU A 59 3.01 -1.25 19.46
N GLU A 60 2.67 -0.35 18.52
CA GLU A 60 2.20 0.99 18.84
C GLU A 60 0.83 0.98 19.54
N ILE A 61 -0.15 0.21 19.05
CA ILE A 61 -1.46 0.04 19.69
C ILE A 61 -1.27 -0.44 21.13
N ARG A 62 -0.40 -1.44 21.36
CA ARG A 62 -0.13 -1.94 22.71
C ARG A 62 0.52 -0.90 23.60
N ARG A 63 1.47 -0.12 23.07
CA ARG A 63 2.11 0.97 23.80
C ARG A 63 1.11 2.05 24.20
N LEU A 64 0.14 2.36 23.34
CA LEU A 64 -0.96 3.28 23.65
C LEU A 64 -1.92 2.70 24.70
N MET A 65 -2.28 1.41 24.58
CA MET A 65 -3.09 0.74 25.61
C MET A 65 -2.39 0.71 26.97
N GLY A 66 -1.08 0.46 27.01
CA GLY A 66 -0.27 0.51 28.23
C GLY A 66 -0.18 1.92 28.86
N ARG A 67 -0.51 2.96 28.09
CA ARG A 67 -0.64 4.35 28.54
C ARG A 67 -2.08 4.73 28.92
N GLY A 68 -3.00 3.76 28.98
CA GLY A 68 -4.39 3.98 29.37
C GLY A 68 -5.31 4.48 28.24
N PHE A 69 -4.90 4.34 26.97
CA PHE A 69 -5.81 4.59 25.86
C PHE A 69 -6.72 3.39 25.60
N THR A 70 -8.01 3.63 25.39
CA THR A 70 -8.93 2.57 24.94
C THR A 70 -8.74 2.30 23.45
N ILE A 71 -9.24 1.15 22.98
CA ILE A 71 -9.17 0.78 21.57
C ILE A 71 -9.92 1.81 20.70
N GLU A 72 -11.04 2.32 21.20
CA GLU A 72 -11.88 3.31 20.51
C GLU A 72 -11.20 4.67 20.42
N GLU A 73 -10.52 5.10 21.50
CA GLU A 73 -9.68 6.31 21.48
C GLU A 73 -8.51 6.15 20.51
N ILE A 74 -7.85 4.99 20.50
CA ILE A 74 -6.76 4.70 19.55
C ILE A 74 -7.28 4.77 18.11
N GLN A 75 -8.43 4.17 17.84
CA GLN A 75 -9.05 4.19 16.51
C GLN A 75 -9.36 5.62 16.07
N ARG A 76 -10.00 6.41 16.93
CA ARG A 76 -10.41 7.78 16.65
C ARG A 76 -9.22 8.73 16.48
N ASP A 77 -8.28 8.69 17.42
CA ASP A 77 -7.30 9.77 17.60
C ASP A 77 -5.95 9.46 16.91
N PHE A 78 -5.69 8.19 16.54
CA PHE A 78 -4.36 7.76 16.10
C PHE A 78 -4.31 7.01 14.76
N LEU A 79 -5.39 6.33 14.35
CA LEU A 79 -5.35 5.42 13.20
C LEU A 79 -6.53 5.56 12.23
N PHE A 80 -7.38 6.58 12.38
CA PHE A 80 -8.67 6.70 11.68
C PHE A 80 -8.57 6.74 10.14
N VAL A 81 -7.47 7.27 9.58
CA VAL A 81 -7.28 7.43 8.12
C VAL A 81 -6.18 6.52 7.57
N ARG A 82 -5.45 5.80 8.42
CA ARG A 82 -4.26 5.05 7.98
C ARG A 82 -4.61 3.88 7.07
N SER A 83 -5.69 3.16 7.40
CA SER A 83 -6.19 2.07 6.56
C SER A 83 -6.65 2.58 5.19
N ASP A 84 -7.44 3.67 5.20
CA ASP A 84 -7.96 4.30 3.99
C ASP A 84 -6.85 4.85 3.08
N LEU A 85 -5.80 5.45 3.66
CA LEU A 85 -4.62 5.90 2.90
C LEU A 85 -3.88 4.73 2.28
N GLU A 86 -3.71 3.62 2.99
CA GLU A 86 -3.08 2.44 2.41
C GLU A 86 -3.93 1.83 1.29
N GLU A 87 -5.26 1.83 1.43
CA GLU A 87 -6.17 1.37 0.38
C GLU A 87 -6.12 2.29 -0.84
N LEU A 88 -6.14 3.60 -0.64
CA LEU A 88 -5.97 4.59 -1.70
C LEU A 88 -4.63 4.39 -2.42
N ARG A 89 -3.54 4.16 -1.68
CA ARG A 89 -2.21 3.92 -2.26
C ARG A 89 -2.20 2.69 -3.14
N ARG A 90 -2.78 1.59 -2.66
CA ARG A 90 -2.93 0.36 -3.47
C ARG A 90 -3.78 0.60 -4.71
N SER A 91 -4.84 1.40 -4.60
CA SER A 91 -5.69 1.72 -5.75
C SER A 91 -4.93 2.51 -6.81
N LEU A 92 -4.16 3.52 -6.39
CA LEU A 92 -3.31 4.29 -7.29
C LEU A 92 -2.22 3.45 -7.94
N ASP A 93 -1.55 2.56 -7.18
CA ASP A 93 -0.55 1.64 -7.74
C ASP A 93 -1.14 0.76 -8.85
N ARG A 94 -2.35 0.19 -8.65
CA ARG A 94 -3.05 -0.59 -9.69
C ARG A 94 -3.40 0.24 -10.92
N ILE A 95 -3.81 1.49 -10.72
CA ILE A 95 -4.12 2.41 -11.82
C ILE A 95 -2.85 2.71 -12.63
N HIS A 96 -1.73 2.99 -11.95
CA HIS A 96 -0.44 3.21 -12.62
C HIS A 96 0.01 1.97 -13.41
N GLU A 97 -0.09 0.77 -12.83
CA GLU A 97 0.23 -0.49 -13.53
C GLU A 97 -0.64 -0.70 -14.77
N ALA A 98 -1.94 -0.37 -14.70
CA ALA A 98 -2.85 -0.46 -15.84
C ALA A 98 -2.47 0.52 -16.96
N PHE A 99 -2.08 1.75 -16.62
CA PHE A 99 -1.58 2.71 -17.59
C PHE A 99 -0.25 2.25 -18.21
N GLU A 100 0.71 1.77 -17.41
CA GLU A 100 1.97 1.23 -17.93
C GLU A 100 1.73 0.07 -18.90
N ALA A 101 0.81 -0.84 -18.58
CA ALA A 101 0.45 -1.96 -19.44
C ALA A 101 -0.20 -1.50 -20.75
N ALA A 102 -1.11 -0.52 -20.70
CA ALA A 102 -1.76 0.04 -21.89
C ALA A 102 -0.76 0.75 -22.82
N ILE A 103 0.19 1.52 -22.25
CA ILE A 103 1.25 2.18 -23.02
C ILE A 103 2.16 1.16 -23.70
N ARG A 104 2.48 0.05 -23.02
CA ARG A 104 3.29 -1.03 -23.61
C ARG A 104 2.54 -1.80 -24.70
N ALA A 105 1.27 -2.15 -24.47
CA ALA A 105 0.46 -2.89 -25.45
C ALA A 105 0.27 -2.10 -26.76
N ALA A 106 0.11 -0.78 -26.67
CA ALA A 106 0.07 0.09 -27.85
C ALA A 106 1.36 0.00 -28.70
N SER A 107 2.51 -0.28 -28.08
CA SER A 107 3.78 -0.45 -28.79
C SER A 107 3.90 -1.78 -29.52
N GLU A 108 3.26 -2.84 -29.04
CA GLU A 108 3.30 -4.17 -29.66
C GLU A 108 2.36 -4.25 -30.86
N ALA A 109 1.23 -3.52 -30.81
CA ALA A 109 0.30 -3.41 -31.93
C ALA A 109 0.88 -2.64 -33.13
N ASP A 110 1.74 -1.65 -32.89
CA ASP A 110 2.37 -0.82 -33.93
C ASP A 110 3.52 -1.55 -34.65
N GLY A 111 4.13 -2.55 -34.02
CA GLY A 111 5.20 -3.37 -34.60
C GLY A 111 4.74 -4.53 -35.49
N GLY A 112 3.43 -4.73 -35.63
CA GLY A 112 2.82 -5.85 -36.38
C GLY A 112 2.47 -5.55 -37.85
N ALA A 113 2.73 -4.34 -38.35
CA ALA A 113 2.35 -3.92 -39.69
C ALA A 113 3.55 -3.92 -40.67
N GLU A 114 3.60 -5.00 -41.45
CA GLU A 114 4.09 -5.16 -42.83
C GLU A 114 5.51 -4.67 -43.23
N GLU A 115 6.33 -5.66 -43.62
CA GLU A 115 7.48 -5.51 -44.52
C GLU A 115 7.07 -4.75 -45.79
N GLY A 116 7.43 -3.47 -45.91
CA GLY A 116 7.33 -2.79 -47.20
C GLY A 116 7.17 -1.28 -47.26
N VAL A 117 7.64 -0.45 -46.31
CA VAL A 117 7.82 1.02 -46.52
C VAL A 117 8.94 1.56 -45.61
N GLU A 118 10.21 1.35 -45.96
CA GLU A 118 11.37 1.61 -45.08
C GLU A 118 11.54 3.08 -44.65
N GLU A 119 11.31 4.07 -45.52
CA GLU A 119 11.67 5.47 -45.22
C GLU A 119 10.59 6.25 -44.44
N ARG A 120 9.29 5.95 -44.64
CA ARG A 120 8.19 6.56 -43.84
C ARG A 120 7.93 5.82 -42.53
N ALA A 121 8.30 4.54 -42.45
CA ALA A 121 8.16 3.75 -41.23
C ALA A 121 9.19 4.16 -40.16
N GLU A 122 10.39 4.59 -40.55
CA GLU A 122 11.39 5.10 -39.60
C GLU A 122 10.92 6.39 -38.90
N ASP A 123 10.37 7.35 -39.66
CA ASP A 123 9.81 8.59 -39.09
C ASP A 123 8.58 8.32 -38.22
N ALA A 124 7.69 7.42 -38.65
CA ALA A 124 6.53 7.01 -37.86
C ALA A 124 6.95 6.29 -36.56
N GLY A 125 7.95 5.42 -36.62
CA GLY A 125 8.53 4.74 -35.45
C GLY A 125 9.23 5.69 -34.49
N ALA A 126 9.94 6.70 -35.01
CA ALA A 126 10.55 7.77 -34.20
C ALA A 126 9.49 8.65 -33.51
N ILE A 127 8.39 8.96 -34.18
CA ILE A 127 7.26 9.71 -33.61
C ILE A 127 6.54 8.88 -32.54
N CYS A 128 6.28 7.60 -32.81
CA CYS A 128 5.61 6.70 -31.86
C CYS A 128 6.46 6.47 -30.60
N SER A 129 7.76 6.23 -30.77
CA SER A 129 8.69 6.08 -29.64
C SER A 129 8.82 7.35 -28.79
N ARG A 130 8.82 8.54 -29.42
CA ARG A 130 8.82 9.83 -28.70
C ARG A 130 7.53 10.05 -27.92
N LYS A 131 6.37 9.83 -28.55
CA LYS A 131 5.07 9.97 -27.89
C LYS A 131 4.90 8.99 -26.74
N ARG A 132 5.46 7.78 -26.87
CA ARG A 132 5.51 6.80 -25.78
C ARG A 132 6.38 7.27 -24.61
N ALA A 133 7.54 7.87 -24.90
CA ALA A 133 8.41 8.44 -23.86
C ALA A 133 7.70 9.56 -23.10
N GLU A 134 7.01 10.47 -23.82
CA GLU A 134 6.19 11.53 -23.22
C GLU A 134 5.10 10.96 -22.29
N LEU A 135 4.41 9.89 -22.69
CA LEU A 135 3.40 9.24 -21.85
C LEU A 135 3.99 8.60 -20.59
N PHE A 136 5.16 7.96 -20.68
CA PHE A 136 5.85 7.41 -19.51
C PHE A 136 6.34 8.52 -18.57
N GLU A 137 6.82 9.63 -19.11
CA GLU A 137 7.24 10.79 -18.32
C GLU A 137 6.06 11.39 -17.56
N ALA A 138 4.92 11.63 -18.24
CA ALA A 138 3.70 12.11 -17.60
C ALA A 138 3.18 11.15 -16.52
N LEU A 139 3.27 9.83 -16.73
CA LEU A 139 2.88 8.83 -15.73
C LEU A 139 3.83 8.84 -14.52
N SER A 140 5.12 9.03 -14.75
CA SER A 140 6.12 9.19 -13.68
C SER A 140 5.85 10.44 -12.85
N GLU A 141 5.51 11.56 -13.51
CA GLU A 141 5.13 12.81 -12.85
C GLU A 141 3.89 12.62 -11.97
N ALA A 142 2.82 12.05 -12.52
CA ALA A 142 1.60 11.74 -11.76
C ALA A 142 1.87 10.85 -10.54
N ARG A 143 2.77 9.86 -10.67
CA ARG A 143 3.19 9.01 -9.55
C ARG A 143 3.89 9.82 -8.46
N SER A 144 4.76 10.75 -8.85
CA SER A 144 5.49 11.62 -7.91
C SER A 144 4.55 12.57 -7.16
N GLU A 145 3.52 13.10 -7.82
CA GLU A 145 2.47 13.91 -7.20
C GLU A 145 1.68 13.12 -6.16
N GLY A 146 1.30 11.88 -6.51
CA GLY A 146 0.67 10.95 -5.58
C GLY A 146 1.52 10.72 -4.33
N GLU A 147 2.82 10.46 -4.48
CA GLU A 147 3.72 10.32 -3.33
C GLU A 147 3.81 11.58 -2.47
N SER A 148 3.86 12.76 -3.10
CA SER A 148 3.86 14.05 -2.39
C SER A 148 2.60 14.22 -1.55
N LEU A 149 1.43 13.87 -2.11
CA LEU A 149 0.15 13.89 -1.40
C LEU A 149 0.16 12.96 -0.18
N PHE A 150 0.62 11.71 -0.34
CA PHE A 150 0.73 10.77 0.79
C PHE A 150 1.65 11.29 1.89
N ARG A 151 2.82 11.86 1.54
CA ARG A 151 3.73 12.47 2.52
C ARG A 151 3.06 13.60 3.31
N ARG A 152 2.21 14.41 2.66
CA ARG A 152 1.44 15.48 3.34
C ARG A 152 0.42 14.89 4.32
N TYR A 153 -0.31 13.85 3.92
CA TYR A 153 -1.26 13.18 4.80
C TYR A 153 -0.59 12.52 6.01
N GLU A 154 0.54 11.83 5.81
CA GLU A 154 1.32 11.26 6.92
C GLU A 154 1.81 12.35 7.90
N LYS A 155 2.16 13.53 7.39
CA LYS A 155 2.55 14.66 8.25
C LYS A 155 1.38 15.16 9.09
N LEU A 156 0.19 15.28 8.50
CA LEU A 156 -1.03 15.67 9.21
C LEU A 156 -1.42 14.64 10.28
N GLU A 157 -1.37 13.35 9.95
CA GLU A 157 -1.61 12.24 10.88
C GLU A 157 -0.68 12.35 12.10
N LYS A 158 0.62 12.55 11.87
CA LYS A 158 1.62 12.71 12.95
C LYS A 158 1.32 13.92 13.84
N GLN A 159 0.88 15.04 13.26
CA GLN A 159 0.54 16.24 14.01
C GLN A 159 -0.71 16.04 14.88
N LEU A 160 -1.75 15.43 14.34
CA LEU A 160 -2.99 15.11 15.07
C LEU A 160 -2.71 14.12 16.21
N THR A 161 -1.92 13.08 15.93
CA THR A 161 -1.46 12.11 16.92
C THR A 161 -0.71 12.80 18.07
N LEU A 162 0.21 13.72 17.76
CA LEU A 162 0.96 14.46 18.78
C LEU A 162 0.02 15.31 19.65
N ARG A 163 -0.94 16.00 19.02
CA ARG A 163 -1.94 16.82 19.73
C ARG A 163 -2.81 15.98 20.66
N ALA A 164 -3.30 14.83 20.21
CA ALA A 164 -4.09 13.91 21.03
C ALA A 164 -3.30 13.40 22.26
N ARG A 165 -2.01 13.08 22.06
CA ARG A 165 -1.12 12.69 23.18
C ARG A 165 -0.95 13.82 24.19
N MET A 166 -0.75 15.06 23.73
CA MET A 166 -0.61 16.21 24.63
C MET A 166 -1.90 16.47 25.40
N ALA A 167 -3.07 16.38 24.76
CA ALA A 167 -4.34 16.57 25.43
C ALA A 167 -4.55 15.56 26.57
N LYS A 168 -4.22 14.29 26.36
CA LYS A 168 -4.35 13.24 27.39
C LYS A 168 -3.27 13.28 28.47
N ALA A 169 -2.11 13.89 28.21
CA ALA A 169 -1.07 14.06 29.22
C ALA A 169 -1.33 15.23 30.21
N VAL A 170 -2.29 16.09 29.89
CA VAL A 170 -2.70 17.25 30.70
C VAL A 170 -3.87 16.91 31.64
N VAL A 171 -4.51 15.75 31.45
CA VAL A 171 -5.63 15.22 32.26
C VAL A 171 -5.11 14.14 33.20
#